data_AF-A0A354U6V8-F1
#
_entry.id   AF-A0A354U6V8-F1
#
_cell.length_a   1.000
_cell.length_b   1.000
_cell.length_c   1.000
_cell.angle_alpha   90.00
_cell.angle_beta   90.00
_cell.angle_gamma   90.00
#
_symmetry.space_group_name_H-M   'P 1'
#
loop_
_entity.id
_entity.type
_entity.pdbx_description
1 polymer ?
#
loop_
_entity_poly.entity_id
_entity_poly.type
_entity_poly.pdbx_seq_one_letter_code
_entity_poly.pdbx_strand_id
1 'polypeptide(L)'
;KTAAPGEYVLDYDGSQSWPTVKLDVKDMKPETYYLLSLESRDTGKVTPQLVCKDMRDGKKIDRYISLKGGKEEFSPVAVYFKTCDLKNFDLFINLNPGPAGKVELRNIKLEEVSDFNGNLLVGGDFEKGGRFEPYFTADDGVQVVSDAGFLSGEKSLKIVKPANKGAGSSSNPLPVLPGKTSVVKFWAKSGNGTVNAYVNFDCFQGGQNRHLYKETTFKLEPEWKEYTFEFAVPADVNEYTGLKEGTCRLRLGLRNSAETAEGFFDNVEYSIK
;
A
#
# COMPACT_ATOMS: atom_id res chain seq x y z
N LYS A 1 -22.77 2.92 14.35
CA LYS A 1 -23.28 1.55 14.09
C LYS A 1 -22.11 0.72 13.59
N THR A 2 -21.90 -0.46 14.17
CA THR A 2 -20.87 -1.41 13.70
C THR A 2 -21.28 -1.94 12.34
N ALA A 3 -20.33 -2.06 11.42
CA ALA A 3 -20.57 -2.55 10.08
C ALA A 3 -20.87 -4.06 10.12
N ALA A 4 -22.08 -4.45 9.74
CA ALA A 4 -22.42 -5.80 9.33
C ALA A 4 -21.93 -6.07 7.88
N PRO A 5 -21.94 -7.31 7.38
CA PRO A 5 -21.75 -7.55 5.95
C PRO A 5 -22.80 -6.76 5.14
N GLY A 6 -22.36 -5.94 4.17
CA GLY A 6 -23.27 -5.11 3.37
C GLY A 6 -22.56 -4.02 2.55
N GLU A 7 -23.36 -3.29 1.77
CA GLU A 7 -22.92 -2.08 1.08
C GLU A 7 -23.10 -0.86 1.98
N TYR A 8 -22.11 0.03 1.98
CA TYR A 8 -22.09 1.27 2.76
C TYR A 8 -21.91 2.43 1.82
N VAL A 9 -22.67 3.50 2.06
CA VAL A 9 -22.53 4.76 1.34
C VAL A 9 -22.20 5.84 2.34
N LEU A 10 -21.05 6.49 2.13
CA LEU A 10 -20.68 7.74 2.77
C LEU A 10 -20.89 8.84 1.74
N ASP A 11 -22.08 9.41 1.74
CA ASP A 11 -22.40 10.61 0.96
C ASP A 11 -22.08 11.84 1.82
N TYR A 12 -21.19 12.69 1.32
CA TYR A 12 -20.63 13.79 2.08
C TYR A 12 -20.77 15.10 1.32
N ASP A 13 -21.45 16.04 1.96
CA ASP A 13 -21.84 17.35 1.43
C ASP A 13 -20.75 18.43 1.57
N GLY A 14 -19.61 18.11 2.21
CA GLY A 14 -18.55 19.07 2.51
C GLY A 14 -18.69 19.82 3.85
N SER A 15 -19.65 19.43 4.70
CA SER A 15 -19.86 19.99 6.05
C SER A 15 -18.74 19.63 7.05
N GLN A 16 -18.61 20.30 8.19
CA GLN A 16 -17.64 19.90 9.24
C GLN A 16 -18.06 18.62 10.00
N SER A 17 -18.26 17.52 9.29
CA SER A 17 -18.58 16.21 9.84
C SER A 17 -17.54 15.16 9.43
N TRP A 18 -17.48 14.06 10.17
CA TRP A 18 -16.64 12.90 9.87
C TRP A 18 -17.54 11.68 9.63
N PRO A 19 -18.15 11.56 8.43
CA PRO A 19 -18.88 10.35 8.06
C PRO A 19 -18.02 9.12 8.31
N THR A 20 -18.55 8.17 9.09
CA THR A 20 -17.75 7.07 9.66
C THR A 20 -18.50 5.74 9.57
N VAL A 21 -17.79 4.71 9.12
CA VAL A 21 -18.17 3.29 9.22
C VAL A 21 -17.29 2.64 10.28
N LYS A 22 -17.86 2.30 11.45
CA LYS A 22 -17.15 1.57 12.50
C LYS A 22 -17.07 0.09 12.15
N LEU A 23 -15.90 -0.54 12.29
CA LEU A 23 -15.73 -1.97 12.03
C LEU A 23 -16.01 -2.79 13.30
N ASP A 24 -16.40 -4.05 13.12
CA ASP A 24 -16.53 -5.00 14.23
C ASP A 24 -15.15 -5.49 14.65
N VAL A 25 -14.81 -5.30 15.93
CA VAL A 25 -13.48 -5.54 16.49
C VAL A 25 -13.51 -6.44 17.72
N LYS A 26 -14.68 -7.00 18.06
CA LYS A 26 -14.90 -7.70 19.34
C LYS A 26 -13.98 -8.92 19.55
N ASP A 27 -13.60 -9.58 18.46
CA ASP A 27 -12.80 -10.82 18.49
C ASP A 27 -11.32 -10.57 18.14
N MET A 28 -10.89 -9.30 18.10
CA MET A 28 -9.49 -8.97 17.81
C MET A 28 -8.58 -9.29 18.99
N LYS A 29 -7.35 -9.71 18.68
CA LYS A 29 -6.32 -10.10 19.63
C LYS A 29 -5.20 -9.05 19.66
N PRO A 30 -4.53 -8.84 20.81
CA PRO A 30 -3.37 -7.96 20.88
C PRO A 30 -2.19 -8.54 20.08
N GLU A 31 -1.27 -7.68 19.65
CA GLU A 31 -0.02 -8.03 18.96
C GLU A 31 -0.20 -8.95 17.73
N THR A 32 -1.32 -8.83 17.04
CA THR A 32 -1.76 -9.75 15.98
C THR A 32 -1.94 -9.01 14.65
N TYR A 33 -1.59 -9.67 13.55
CA TYR A 33 -1.74 -9.12 12.21
C TYR A 33 -3.16 -9.32 11.69
N TYR A 34 -3.68 -8.30 11.03
CA TYR A 34 -4.97 -8.34 10.36
C TYR A 34 -4.88 -7.81 8.94
N LEU A 35 -5.68 -8.39 8.05
CA LEU A 35 -5.94 -7.92 6.72
C LEU A 35 -7.36 -7.35 6.68
N LEU A 36 -7.47 -6.06 6.36
CA LEU A 36 -8.73 -5.45 5.93
C LEU A 36 -8.82 -5.57 4.41
N SER A 37 -9.82 -6.31 3.93
CA SER A 37 -10.16 -6.43 2.51
C SER A 37 -11.53 -5.83 2.26
N LEU A 38 -11.67 -5.01 1.22
CA LEU A 38 -12.95 -4.43 0.78
C LEU A 38 -12.90 -4.05 -0.70
N GLU A 39 -14.03 -3.69 -1.28
CA GLU A 39 -14.09 -2.97 -2.55
C GLU A 39 -14.59 -1.55 -2.29
N SER A 40 -13.94 -0.56 -2.93
CA SER A 40 -14.29 0.85 -2.81
C SER A 40 -14.49 1.49 -4.17
N ARG A 41 -15.48 2.37 -4.26
CA ARG A 41 -15.69 3.30 -5.37
C ARG A 41 -15.86 4.72 -4.82
N ASP A 42 -15.12 5.67 -5.37
CA ASP A 42 -15.05 7.04 -4.87
C ASP A 42 -15.36 8.04 -6.00
N THR A 43 -16.35 8.91 -5.80
CA THR A 43 -16.66 10.01 -6.72
C THR A 43 -16.37 11.37 -6.10
N GLY A 44 -15.77 12.27 -6.89
CA GLY A 44 -15.28 13.57 -6.42
C GLY A 44 -13.85 13.54 -5.88
N LYS A 45 -13.51 14.52 -5.04
CA LYS A 45 -12.17 14.71 -4.45
C LYS A 45 -12.03 14.14 -3.03
N VAL A 46 -12.94 13.24 -2.65
CA VAL A 46 -12.90 12.53 -1.36
C VAL A 46 -11.88 11.40 -1.40
N THR A 47 -11.29 11.09 -0.26
CA THR A 47 -10.44 9.92 -0.07
C THR A 47 -10.76 9.33 1.30
N PRO A 48 -11.37 8.13 1.36
CA PRO A 48 -11.59 7.47 2.63
C PRO A 48 -10.27 7.07 3.25
N GLN A 49 -10.23 6.96 4.57
CA GLN A 49 -9.07 6.47 5.30
C GLN A 49 -9.51 5.43 6.34
N LEU A 50 -8.71 4.38 6.49
CA LEU A 50 -8.76 3.51 7.64
C LEU A 50 -8.09 4.24 8.80
N VAL A 51 -8.81 4.37 9.89
CA VAL A 51 -8.28 4.88 11.16
C VAL A 51 -8.20 3.73 12.14
N CYS A 52 -7.00 3.48 12.64
CA CYS A 52 -6.77 2.53 13.73
C CYS A 52 -6.17 3.29 14.92
N LYS A 53 -6.96 3.40 15.98
CA LYS A 53 -6.53 3.94 17.27
C LYS A 53 -6.21 2.79 18.20
N ASP A 54 -5.08 2.85 18.87
CA ASP A 54 -4.59 1.79 19.74
C ASP A 54 -3.64 2.38 20.80
N MET A 55 -3.07 1.54 21.66
CA MET A 55 -2.01 1.95 22.59
C MET A 55 -0.77 1.06 22.43
N ARG A 56 0.40 1.69 22.51
CA ARG A 56 1.72 1.04 22.47
C ARG A 56 2.60 1.63 23.55
N ASP A 57 3.20 0.78 24.39
CA ASP A 57 4.11 1.20 25.46
C ASP A 57 3.50 2.31 26.37
N GLY A 58 2.19 2.22 26.65
CA GLY A 58 1.45 3.19 27.47
C GLY A 58 1.13 4.53 26.76
N LYS A 59 1.43 4.66 25.47
CA LYS A 59 1.15 5.85 24.66
C LYS A 59 0.06 5.58 23.63
N LYS A 60 -0.78 6.59 23.37
CA LYS A 60 -1.76 6.57 22.28
C LYS A 60 -1.05 6.54 20.94
N ILE A 61 -1.55 5.71 20.03
CA ILE A 61 -1.12 5.68 18.64
C ILE A 61 -2.36 5.78 17.74
N ASP A 62 -2.30 6.69 16.77
CA ASP A 62 -3.34 6.87 15.76
C ASP A 62 -2.70 6.62 14.40
N ARG A 63 -3.29 5.70 13.63
CA ARG A 63 -2.81 5.30 12.31
C ARG A 63 -3.86 5.62 11.27
N TYR A 64 -3.41 6.28 10.20
CA TYR A 64 -4.27 6.72 9.11
C TYR A 64 -3.73 6.12 7.82
N ILE A 65 -4.56 5.35 7.14
CA ILE A 65 -4.19 4.69 5.88
C ILE A 65 -5.23 5.06 4.83
N SER A 66 -4.82 5.77 3.79
CA SER A 66 -5.72 6.13 2.69
C SER A 66 -6.26 4.89 1.98
N LEU A 67 -7.57 4.93 1.68
CA LEU A 67 -8.33 3.86 1.08
C LEU A 67 -8.85 4.23 -0.34
N LYS A 68 -8.02 4.79 -1.23
CA LYS A 68 -8.42 5.27 -2.58
C LYS A 68 -9.09 4.26 -3.53
N GLY A 69 -10.42 4.20 -3.56
CA GLY A 69 -11.18 3.27 -4.40
C GLY A 69 -11.02 3.52 -5.91
N GLY A 70 -11.70 2.71 -6.71
CA GLY A 70 -11.85 3.01 -8.12
C GLY A 70 -12.74 4.26 -8.31
N LYS A 71 -12.62 4.94 -9.45
CA LYS A 71 -13.41 6.15 -9.72
C LYS A 71 -14.80 5.82 -10.28
N GLU A 72 -14.82 5.04 -11.36
CA GLU A 72 -16.05 4.67 -12.06
C GLU A 72 -16.56 3.28 -11.63
N GLU A 73 -15.63 2.38 -11.33
CA GLU A 73 -15.88 1.00 -10.94
C GLU A 73 -15.40 0.73 -9.52
N PHE A 74 -15.95 -0.32 -8.90
CA PHE A 74 -15.42 -0.83 -7.64
C PHE A 74 -14.03 -1.42 -7.86
N SER A 75 -13.09 -1.02 -7.00
CA SER A 75 -11.73 -1.57 -7.01
C SER A 75 -11.43 -2.24 -5.67
N PRO A 76 -10.78 -3.43 -5.67
CA PRO A 76 -10.36 -4.11 -4.46
C PRO A 76 -9.32 -3.31 -3.71
N VAL A 77 -9.37 -3.44 -2.39
CA VAL A 77 -8.56 -2.73 -1.42
C VAL A 77 -8.12 -3.72 -0.36
N ALA A 78 -6.81 -3.83 -0.18
CA ALA A 78 -6.20 -4.66 0.85
C ALA A 78 -5.22 -3.83 1.67
N VAL A 79 -5.36 -3.86 2.99
CA VAL A 79 -4.48 -3.16 3.92
C VAL A 79 -4.17 -4.07 5.09
N TYR A 80 -2.87 -4.30 5.32
CA TYR A 80 -2.39 -4.98 6.51
C TYR A 80 -2.12 -3.98 7.62
N PHE A 81 -2.38 -4.39 8.85
CA PHE A 81 -1.96 -3.69 10.06
C PHE A 81 -1.76 -4.68 11.20
N LYS A 82 -1.02 -4.27 12.23
CA LYS A 82 -0.80 -5.05 13.45
C LYS A 82 -1.47 -4.37 14.63
N THR A 83 -2.26 -5.10 15.41
CA THR A 83 -2.75 -4.60 16.70
C THR A 83 -1.60 -4.48 17.71
N CYS A 84 -1.76 -3.61 18.69
CA CYS A 84 -0.84 -3.47 19.81
C CYS A 84 -1.50 -4.07 21.06
N ASP A 85 -1.76 -3.29 22.11
CA ASP A 85 -2.35 -3.81 23.35
C ASP A 85 -3.89 -3.84 23.35
N LEU A 86 -4.55 -3.29 22.32
CA LEU A 86 -6.00 -3.14 22.16
C LEU A 86 -6.69 -2.30 23.25
N LYS A 87 -5.96 -1.53 24.06
CA LYS A 87 -6.55 -0.63 25.04
C LYS A 87 -7.04 0.63 24.35
N ASN A 88 -8.29 1.02 24.60
CA ASN A 88 -8.95 2.14 23.92
C ASN A 88 -8.94 1.98 22.38
N PHE A 89 -9.04 0.74 21.92
CA PHE A 89 -8.99 0.43 20.50
C PHE A 89 -10.25 0.92 19.76
N ASP A 90 -10.05 1.56 18.61
CA ASP A 90 -11.13 1.90 17.68
C ASP A 90 -10.63 1.69 16.26
N LEU A 91 -11.44 1.01 15.44
CA LEU A 91 -11.13 0.75 14.04
C LEU A 91 -12.32 1.16 13.19
N PHE A 92 -12.10 2.10 12.30
CA PHE A 92 -13.18 2.65 11.48
C PHE A 92 -12.65 3.23 10.18
N ILE A 93 -13.52 3.29 9.18
CA ILE A 93 -13.28 3.99 7.93
C ILE A 93 -14.00 5.33 8.03
N ASN A 94 -13.32 6.43 7.72
CA ASN A 94 -13.97 7.74 7.67
C ASN A 94 -13.53 8.59 6.48
N LEU A 95 -14.26 9.69 6.32
CA LEU A 95 -13.86 10.83 5.49
C LEU A 95 -13.37 11.96 6.39
N ASN A 96 -12.25 12.58 6.01
CA ASN A 96 -11.87 13.86 6.61
C ASN A 96 -12.78 14.97 6.08
N PRO A 97 -13.01 16.04 6.87
CA PRO A 97 -13.72 17.20 6.38
C PRO A 97 -13.02 17.80 5.17
N GLY A 98 -13.80 18.30 4.20
CA GLY A 98 -13.24 18.88 3.00
C GLY A 98 -14.21 18.85 1.82
N PRO A 99 -13.74 18.55 0.60
CA PRO A 99 -14.59 18.60 -0.58
C PRO A 99 -15.71 17.57 -0.52
N ALA A 100 -16.88 17.95 -1.03
CA ALA A 100 -18.00 17.05 -1.21
C ALA A 100 -17.62 15.87 -2.13
N GLY A 101 -18.28 14.74 -1.91
CA GLY A 101 -18.10 13.53 -2.71
C GLY A 101 -18.77 12.33 -2.07
N LYS A 102 -18.69 11.21 -2.74
CA LYS A 102 -19.33 9.97 -2.31
C LYS A 102 -18.30 8.84 -2.27
N VAL A 103 -18.34 8.06 -1.22
CA VAL A 103 -17.60 6.79 -1.12
C VAL A 103 -18.59 5.66 -0.93
N GLU A 104 -18.45 4.64 -1.75
CA GLU A 104 -19.24 3.41 -1.69
C GLU A 104 -18.30 2.26 -1.34
N LEU A 105 -18.60 1.55 -0.25
CA LEU A 105 -17.81 0.43 0.25
C LEU A 105 -18.67 -0.83 0.20
N ARG A 106 -18.10 -1.96 -0.20
CA ARG A 106 -18.77 -3.26 -0.12
C ARG A 106 -17.77 -4.37 0.19
N ASN A 107 -18.29 -5.54 0.51
CA ASN A 107 -17.48 -6.75 0.75
C ASN A 107 -16.38 -6.54 1.81
N ILE A 108 -16.66 -5.74 2.83
CA ILE A 108 -15.72 -5.48 3.93
C ILE A 108 -15.50 -6.77 4.72
N LYS A 109 -14.24 -7.18 4.83
CA LYS A 109 -13.77 -8.35 5.57
C LYS A 109 -12.56 -7.96 6.41
N LEU A 110 -12.55 -8.43 7.65
CA LEU A 110 -11.43 -8.27 8.56
C LEU A 110 -10.98 -9.67 8.98
N GLU A 111 -9.76 -10.04 8.60
CA GLU A 111 -9.25 -11.41 8.74
C GLU A 111 -7.93 -11.40 9.52
N GLU A 112 -7.80 -12.31 10.49
CA GLU A 112 -6.52 -12.54 11.18
C GLU A 112 -5.52 -13.19 10.22
N VAL A 113 -4.30 -12.65 10.18
CA VAL A 113 -3.22 -13.17 9.35
C VAL A 113 -2.35 -14.06 10.22
N SER A 114 -2.49 -15.36 10.02
CA SER A 114 -1.69 -16.40 10.70
C SER A 114 -0.72 -17.10 9.76
N ASP A 115 -0.99 -17.06 8.46
CA ASP A 115 -0.13 -17.59 7.42
C ASP A 115 0.52 -16.43 6.63
N PHE A 116 1.85 -16.41 6.65
CA PHE A 116 2.65 -15.44 5.89
C PHE A 116 3.33 -16.10 4.68
N ASN A 117 2.98 -17.35 4.36
CA ASN A 117 3.46 -18.04 3.18
C ASN A 117 2.75 -17.51 1.92
N GLY A 118 3.49 -17.44 0.82
CA GLY A 118 2.97 -17.00 -0.47
C GLY A 118 2.95 -15.47 -0.66
N ASN A 119 2.22 -15.02 -1.68
CA ASN A 119 2.14 -13.62 -2.03
C ASN A 119 1.12 -12.88 -1.15
N LEU A 120 1.61 -11.92 -0.36
CA LEU A 120 0.83 -11.07 0.53
C LEU A 120 0.45 -9.74 -0.14
N LEU A 121 1.01 -9.40 -1.30
CA LEU A 121 0.63 -8.22 -2.07
C LEU A 121 -0.59 -8.53 -2.96
N VAL A 122 -1.74 -7.98 -2.59
CA VAL A 122 -2.99 -8.12 -3.37
C VAL A 122 -2.99 -7.14 -4.55
N GLY A 123 -3.35 -7.64 -5.74
CA GLY A 123 -3.49 -6.82 -6.96
C GLY A 123 -2.16 -6.41 -7.58
N GLY A 124 -1.07 -7.15 -7.35
CA GLY A 124 0.22 -6.90 -7.99
C GLY A 124 0.29 -7.28 -9.47
N ASP A 125 -0.75 -7.92 -10.00
CA ASP A 125 -0.98 -8.22 -11.42
C ASP A 125 -1.72 -7.06 -12.15
N PHE A 126 -2.21 -6.07 -11.42
CA PHE A 126 -2.89 -4.87 -11.93
C PHE A 126 -4.21 -5.08 -12.71
N GLU A 127 -4.65 -6.33 -12.92
CA GLU A 127 -5.82 -6.68 -13.73
C GLU A 127 -7.14 -6.11 -13.18
N LYS A 128 -7.35 -6.31 -11.88
CA LYS A 128 -8.53 -5.82 -11.15
C LYS A 128 -8.22 -4.55 -10.36
N GLY A 129 -7.13 -3.87 -10.73
CA GLY A 129 -6.55 -2.78 -9.97
C GLY A 129 -5.45 -3.28 -9.03
N GLY A 130 -4.39 -2.46 -8.92
CA GLY A 130 -3.28 -2.66 -8.01
C GLY A 130 -2.93 -1.34 -7.35
N ARG A 131 -2.85 -1.30 -6.03
CA ARG A 131 -2.60 -0.03 -5.32
C ARG A 131 -1.13 0.22 -5.10
N PHE A 132 -0.53 0.76 -6.15
CA PHE A 132 0.69 1.55 -6.06
C PHE A 132 0.32 3.02 -6.22
N GLU A 133 0.46 3.79 -5.14
CA GLU A 133 0.22 5.23 -5.17
C GLU A 133 1.47 5.98 -5.62
N PRO A 134 1.33 7.09 -6.36
CA PRO A 134 2.43 7.98 -6.68
C PRO A 134 3.26 8.34 -5.44
N TYR A 135 4.56 8.24 -5.58
CA TYR A 135 5.55 8.62 -4.58
C TYR A 135 6.49 9.62 -5.24
N PHE A 136 6.51 10.86 -4.72
CA PHE A 136 7.25 12.05 -5.21
C PHE A 136 7.05 12.50 -6.67
N THR A 137 6.27 11.77 -7.47
CA THR A 137 5.77 12.22 -8.78
C THR A 137 4.29 12.59 -8.68
N ALA A 138 3.78 13.29 -9.70
CA ALA A 138 2.36 13.60 -9.81
C ALA A 138 1.54 12.36 -10.22
N ASP A 139 0.24 12.37 -9.93
CA ASP A 139 -0.65 11.21 -10.12
C ASP A 139 -0.69 10.71 -11.58
N ASP A 140 -0.45 11.58 -12.56
CA ASP A 140 -0.37 11.26 -13.98
C ASP A 140 0.89 10.46 -14.37
N GLY A 141 1.95 10.54 -13.55
CA GLY A 141 3.20 9.81 -13.74
C GLY A 141 3.17 8.36 -13.29
N VAL A 142 2.11 7.90 -12.61
CA VAL A 142 1.94 6.51 -12.17
C VAL A 142 0.54 6.04 -12.53
N GLN A 143 0.45 5.07 -13.43
CA GLN A 143 -0.82 4.62 -13.98
C GLN A 143 -0.81 3.13 -14.30
N VAL A 144 -1.97 2.51 -14.23
CA VAL A 144 -2.18 1.16 -14.77
C VAL A 144 -2.60 1.30 -16.23
N VAL A 145 -1.88 0.63 -17.15
CA VAL A 145 -2.10 0.75 -18.60
C VAL A 145 -2.26 -0.62 -19.24
N SER A 146 -2.97 -0.68 -20.37
CA SER A 146 -3.23 -1.92 -21.10
C SER A 146 -2.32 -2.19 -22.30
N ASP A 147 -1.41 -1.29 -22.63
CA ASP A 147 -0.64 -1.30 -23.89
C ASP A 147 0.86 -1.52 -23.69
N ALA A 148 1.26 -2.15 -22.58
CA ALA A 148 2.68 -2.37 -22.24
C ALA A 148 3.36 -3.50 -23.04
N GLY A 149 2.67 -4.13 -24.01
CA GLY A 149 3.18 -5.28 -24.78
C GLY A 149 3.09 -6.61 -24.01
N PHE A 150 2.04 -6.75 -23.19
CA PHE A 150 1.55 -7.93 -22.45
C PHE A 150 2.58 -9.00 -22.08
N LEU A 151 2.96 -9.04 -20.80
CA LEU A 151 3.67 -10.18 -20.23
C LEU A 151 2.69 -11.29 -19.81
N SER A 152 1.69 -10.92 -19.00
CA SER A 152 0.68 -11.81 -18.42
C SER A 152 -0.57 -10.98 -18.13
N GLY A 153 -1.72 -11.37 -18.68
CA GLY A 153 -2.92 -10.55 -18.57
C GLY A 153 -2.91 -9.36 -19.54
N GLU A 154 -3.70 -8.34 -19.21
CA GLU A 154 -3.93 -7.17 -20.05
C GLU A 154 -3.39 -5.87 -19.46
N LYS A 155 -2.91 -5.82 -18.22
CA LYS A 155 -2.55 -4.56 -17.56
C LYS A 155 -1.20 -4.63 -16.87
N SER A 156 -0.52 -3.48 -16.82
CA SER A 156 0.73 -3.33 -16.08
C SER A 156 0.82 -1.95 -15.43
N LEU A 157 1.63 -1.82 -14.39
CA LEU A 157 1.97 -0.53 -13.79
C LEU A 157 3.01 0.20 -14.64
N LYS A 158 2.65 1.37 -15.15
CA LYS A 158 3.55 2.29 -15.83
C LYS A 158 3.95 3.43 -14.89
N ILE A 159 5.26 3.66 -14.81
CA ILE A 159 5.86 4.82 -14.14
C ILE A 159 6.57 5.66 -15.18
N VAL A 160 6.21 6.94 -15.29
CA VAL A 160 6.84 7.94 -16.15
C VAL A 160 7.62 8.91 -15.26
N LYS A 161 8.93 9.02 -15.51
CA LYS A 161 9.77 10.02 -14.87
C LYS A 161 10.01 11.22 -15.79
N PRO A 162 9.87 12.46 -15.30
CA PRO A 162 10.34 13.64 -16.02
C PRO A 162 11.86 13.69 -16.12
N ALA A 163 12.36 14.47 -17.09
CA ALA A 163 13.77 14.87 -17.15
C ALA A 163 14.24 15.52 -15.84
N ASN A 164 15.46 15.18 -15.40
CA ASN A 164 16.11 15.68 -14.18
C ASN A 164 15.34 15.40 -12.87
N LYS A 165 14.38 14.46 -12.90
CA LYS A 165 13.64 13.98 -11.73
C LYS A 165 13.59 12.46 -11.74
N GLY A 166 13.42 11.86 -10.55
CA GLY A 166 12.94 10.49 -10.48
C GLY A 166 11.42 10.44 -10.62
N ALA A 167 10.87 9.23 -10.71
CA ALA A 167 9.47 8.96 -10.35
C ALA A 167 9.37 7.66 -9.58
N GLY A 168 8.34 7.53 -8.74
CA GLY A 168 8.16 6.34 -7.92
C GLY A 168 6.70 6.10 -7.60
N SER A 169 6.43 4.90 -7.11
CA SER A 169 5.16 4.52 -6.55
C SER A 169 5.37 3.72 -5.26
N SER A 170 4.35 3.66 -4.43
CA SER A 170 4.38 3.01 -3.12
C SER A 170 3.16 2.13 -2.94
N SER A 171 3.37 0.91 -2.45
CA SER A 171 2.29 0.02 -2.06
C SER A 171 1.51 0.55 -0.84
N ASN A 172 0.34 -0.05 -0.62
CA ASN A 172 -0.27 -0.10 0.72
C ASN A 172 0.68 -0.77 1.74
N PRO A 173 0.45 -0.58 3.04
CA PRO A 173 1.20 -1.28 4.08
C PRO A 173 1.14 -2.81 3.90
N LEU A 174 2.31 -3.43 3.92
CA LEU A 174 2.54 -4.88 3.86
C LEU A 174 3.09 -5.34 5.21
N PRO A 175 2.82 -6.59 5.64
CA PRO A 175 3.36 -7.08 6.90
C PRO A 175 4.88 -7.23 6.83
N VAL A 176 5.57 -6.94 7.92
CA VAL A 176 6.99 -7.21 8.12
C VAL A 176 7.19 -7.93 9.45
N LEU A 177 7.99 -9.00 9.46
CA LEU A 177 8.32 -9.76 10.65
C LEU A 177 9.79 -9.52 11.05
N PRO A 178 10.08 -9.00 12.25
CA PRO A 178 11.44 -8.86 12.75
C PRO A 178 12.19 -10.20 12.75
N GLY A 179 13.44 -10.19 12.28
CA GLY A 179 14.29 -11.38 12.19
C GLY A 179 14.00 -12.30 10.99
N LYS A 180 13.03 -11.95 10.15
CA LYS A 180 12.70 -12.69 8.92
C LYS A 180 13.23 -11.99 7.67
N THR A 181 13.10 -12.65 6.52
CA THR A 181 13.49 -12.06 5.23
C THR A 181 12.26 -11.78 4.40
N SER A 182 12.05 -10.51 4.04
CA SER A 182 11.05 -10.13 3.06
C SER A 182 11.60 -10.33 1.64
N VAL A 183 10.78 -10.87 0.74
CA VAL A 183 11.16 -11.13 -0.65
C VAL A 183 10.18 -10.45 -1.59
N VAL A 184 10.73 -9.74 -2.55
CA VAL A 184 9.98 -9.06 -3.61
C VAL A 184 10.37 -9.67 -4.93
N LYS A 185 9.38 -10.11 -5.70
CA LYS A 185 9.54 -10.63 -7.05
C LYS A 185 8.62 -9.87 -8.00
N PHE A 186 9.10 -9.53 -9.18
CA PHE A 186 8.28 -8.87 -10.20
C PHE A 186 8.92 -9.01 -11.57
N TRP A 187 8.13 -8.73 -12.60
CA TRP A 187 8.64 -8.51 -13.93
C TRP A 187 8.69 -7.02 -14.24
N ALA A 188 9.72 -6.59 -14.96
CA ALA A 188 9.81 -5.20 -15.40
C ALA A 188 10.56 -5.04 -16.71
N LYS A 189 10.26 -3.94 -17.41
CA LYS A 189 10.99 -3.46 -18.58
C LYS A 189 11.01 -1.93 -18.65
N SER A 190 11.90 -1.37 -19.46
CA SER A 190 11.84 0.04 -19.87
C SER A 190 10.94 0.21 -21.09
N GLY A 191 10.44 1.42 -21.32
CA GLY A 191 9.77 1.75 -22.59
C GLY A 191 10.76 1.92 -23.75
N ASN A 192 11.95 2.45 -23.46
CA ASN A 192 13.03 2.59 -24.43
C ASN A 192 14.39 2.62 -23.72
N GLY A 193 15.41 2.09 -24.39
CA GLY A 193 16.79 2.08 -23.92
C GLY A 193 16.96 1.42 -22.55
N THR A 194 18.06 1.73 -21.86
CA THR A 194 18.33 1.24 -20.51
C THR A 194 18.06 2.33 -19.48
N VAL A 195 17.27 2.03 -18.45
CA VAL A 195 16.87 3.00 -17.41
C VAL A 195 17.28 2.50 -16.03
N ASN A 196 17.88 3.36 -15.20
CA ASN A 196 18.15 3.00 -13.80
C ASN A 196 16.86 3.05 -12.98
N ALA A 197 16.48 1.92 -12.41
CA ALA A 197 15.33 1.75 -11.52
C ALA A 197 15.78 1.45 -10.10
N TYR A 198 14.82 1.47 -9.17
CA TYR A 198 15.03 1.07 -7.79
C TYR A 198 13.83 0.29 -7.23
N VAL A 199 14.11 -0.51 -6.23
CA VAL A 199 13.12 -1.09 -5.31
C VAL A 199 13.50 -0.75 -3.88
N ASN A 200 12.55 -0.20 -3.12
CA ASN A 200 12.76 0.19 -1.73
C ASN A 200 11.86 -0.58 -0.80
N PHE A 201 12.47 -1.04 0.28
CA PHE A 201 11.83 -1.57 1.46
C PHE A 201 11.89 -0.53 2.56
N ASP A 202 10.73 0.06 2.89
CA ASP A 202 10.64 1.19 3.81
C ASP A 202 9.73 0.87 5.02
N CYS A 203 10.32 0.82 6.22
CA CYS A 203 9.59 0.69 7.50
C CYS A 203 9.50 2.01 8.27
N PHE A 204 9.52 3.16 7.59
CA PHE A 204 9.50 4.48 8.22
C PHE A 204 8.29 4.64 9.14
N GLN A 205 8.56 5.09 10.37
CA GLN A 205 7.57 5.59 11.30
C GLN A 205 8.03 6.91 11.91
N GLY A 206 7.08 7.82 12.18
CA GLY A 206 7.38 9.08 12.86
C GLY A 206 7.94 8.84 14.26
N GLY A 207 9.03 9.54 14.62
CA GLY A 207 9.64 9.42 15.94
C GLY A 207 10.41 8.11 16.21
N GLN A 208 10.75 7.35 15.16
CA GLN A 208 11.59 6.16 15.29
C GLN A 208 13.06 6.50 15.61
N ASN A 209 13.77 5.56 16.24
CA ASN A 209 15.20 5.68 16.54
C ASN A 209 16.04 5.55 15.26
N ARG A 210 16.12 4.33 14.72
CA ARG A 210 16.78 4.02 13.46
C ARG A 210 15.76 3.65 12.40
N HIS A 211 15.82 4.33 11.26
CA HIS A 211 15.00 4.04 10.10
C HIS A 211 15.52 2.79 9.39
N LEU A 212 14.73 1.72 9.35
CA LEU A 212 14.98 0.61 8.44
C LEU A 212 14.51 1.00 7.03
N TYR A 213 15.47 1.41 6.21
CA TYR A 213 15.30 1.75 4.82
C TYR A 213 16.35 0.99 4.01
N LYS A 214 15.91 0.16 3.06
CA LYS A 214 16.79 -0.55 2.14
C LYS A 214 16.37 -0.28 0.72
N GLU A 215 17.34 0.07 -0.12
CA GLU A 215 17.13 0.42 -1.51
C GLU A 215 18.10 -0.38 -2.36
N THR A 216 17.57 -1.06 -3.38
CA THR A 216 18.39 -1.74 -4.39
C THR A 216 18.14 -1.08 -5.73
N THR A 217 19.21 -0.66 -6.40
CA THR A 217 19.15 -0.12 -7.75
C THR A 217 19.44 -1.20 -8.78
N PHE A 218 18.75 -1.16 -9.91
CA PHE A 218 18.94 -2.11 -11.00
C PHE A 218 18.67 -1.43 -12.35
N LYS A 219 19.00 -2.10 -13.44
CA LYS A 219 18.78 -1.58 -14.79
C LYS A 219 17.55 -2.24 -15.40
N LEU A 220 16.63 -1.41 -15.90
CA LEU A 220 15.55 -1.84 -16.78
C LEU A 220 16.03 -1.79 -18.22
N GLU A 221 15.67 -2.80 -18.99
CA GLU A 221 15.94 -2.91 -20.42
C GLU A 221 14.62 -3.10 -21.17
N PRO A 222 14.58 -2.94 -22.50
CA PRO A 222 13.31 -2.95 -23.25
C PRO A 222 12.57 -4.28 -23.24
N GLU A 223 13.25 -5.38 -22.89
CA GLU A 223 12.66 -6.71 -22.75
C GLU A 223 12.18 -6.95 -21.32
N TRP A 224 11.04 -7.63 -21.19
CA TRP A 224 10.54 -8.07 -19.90
C TRP A 224 11.53 -9.04 -19.24
N LYS A 225 11.94 -8.71 -18.02
CA LYS A 225 12.80 -9.56 -17.20
C LYS A 225 12.23 -9.70 -15.80
N GLU A 226 12.42 -10.87 -15.23
CA GLU A 226 12.08 -11.13 -13.83
C GLU A 226 13.20 -10.62 -12.92
N TYR A 227 12.83 -9.92 -11.86
CA TYR A 227 13.73 -9.47 -10.81
C TYR A 227 13.26 -10.03 -9.47
N THR A 228 14.21 -10.43 -8.64
CA THR A 228 13.96 -10.88 -7.27
C THR A 228 14.93 -10.19 -6.33
N PHE A 229 14.41 -9.62 -5.24
CA PHE A 229 15.18 -8.93 -4.22
C PHE A 229 14.79 -9.42 -2.84
N GLU A 230 15.80 -9.63 -2.00
CA GLU A 230 15.63 -10.07 -0.62
C GLU A 230 16.07 -8.99 0.37
N PHE A 231 15.26 -8.77 1.40
CA PHE A 231 15.49 -7.78 2.43
C PHE A 231 15.45 -8.45 3.80
N ALA A 232 16.63 -8.72 4.36
CA ALA A 232 16.74 -9.22 5.73
C ALA A 232 16.25 -8.14 6.73
N VAL A 233 15.32 -8.50 7.60
CA VAL A 233 14.74 -7.61 8.62
C VAL A 233 15.45 -7.86 9.95
N PRO A 234 16.05 -6.84 10.59
CA PRO A 234 16.63 -6.98 11.92
C PRO A 234 15.63 -7.51 12.94
N ALA A 235 16.09 -8.33 13.88
CA ALA A 235 15.26 -8.81 14.99
C ALA A 235 15.14 -7.77 16.12
N ASP A 236 16.10 -6.84 16.24
CA ASP A 236 16.12 -5.84 17.30
C ASP A 236 15.14 -4.68 17.03
N VAL A 237 13.93 -4.82 17.58
CA VAL A 237 12.87 -3.81 17.51
C VAL A 237 13.09 -2.60 18.43
N ASN A 238 14.10 -2.62 19.30
CA ASN A 238 14.42 -1.48 20.17
C ASN A 238 15.43 -0.54 19.49
N GLU A 239 16.36 -1.09 18.71
CA GLU A 239 17.19 -0.29 17.80
C GLU A 239 16.34 0.27 16.64
N TYR A 240 15.53 -0.60 16.03
CA TYR A 240 14.67 -0.27 14.89
C TYR A 240 13.21 -0.12 15.31
N THR A 241 12.89 0.91 16.10
CA THR A 241 11.55 1.07 16.70
C THR A 241 10.40 1.21 15.69
N GLY A 242 10.68 1.56 14.44
CA GLY A 242 9.69 1.51 13.35
C GLY A 242 9.14 0.10 13.09
N LEU A 243 9.92 -0.95 13.38
CA LEU A 243 9.48 -2.35 13.24
C LEU A 243 8.37 -2.74 14.23
N LYS A 244 8.18 -1.99 15.32
CA LYS A 244 7.05 -2.21 16.23
C LYS A 244 5.69 -1.96 15.55
N GLU A 245 5.68 -1.21 14.45
CA GLU A 245 4.48 -1.04 13.64
C GLU A 245 4.06 -2.34 12.95
N GLY A 246 5.02 -3.23 12.70
CA GLY A 246 4.78 -4.49 12.02
C GLY A 246 4.50 -4.33 10.52
N THR A 247 4.54 -3.13 9.95
CA THR A 247 4.32 -2.94 8.51
C THR A 247 5.47 -2.23 7.80
N CYS A 248 5.59 -2.47 6.51
CA CYS A 248 6.49 -1.78 5.59
C CYS A 248 5.72 -1.31 4.35
N ARG A 249 6.33 -0.44 3.55
CA ARG A 249 5.87 -0.12 2.19
C ARG A 249 6.93 -0.56 1.20
N LEU A 250 6.48 -1.25 0.17
CA LEU A 250 7.28 -1.52 -1.02
C LEU A 250 7.19 -0.31 -1.94
N ARG A 251 8.32 0.17 -2.44
CA ARG A 251 8.33 1.23 -3.46
C ARG A 251 9.10 0.78 -4.69
N LEU A 252 8.55 1.09 -5.84
CA LEU A 252 9.16 0.85 -7.14
C LEU A 252 9.34 2.20 -7.83
N GLY A 253 10.37 2.36 -8.64
CA GLY A 253 10.52 3.61 -9.37
C GLY A 253 11.76 3.70 -10.23
N LEU A 254 11.90 4.86 -10.84
CA LEU A 254 12.97 5.22 -11.77
C LEU A 254 13.80 6.34 -11.16
N ARG A 255 15.13 6.21 -11.26
CA ARG A 255 16.08 7.19 -10.74
C ARG A 255 16.12 8.44 -11.59
N ASN A 256 16.58 9.53 -10.97
CA ASN A 256 16.86 10.76 -11.68
C ASN A 256 17.89 10.54 -12.81
N SER A 257 17.57 11.05 -14.00
CA SER A 257 18.49 11.18 -15.13
C SER A 257 18.06 12.37 -16.00
N ALA A 258 18.95 12.84 -16.87
CA ALA A 258 18.72 14.00 -17.72
C ALA A 258 17.53 13.85 -18.68
N GLU A 259 17.15 12.62 -19.02
CA GLU A 259 16.11 12.32 -20.01
C GLU A 259 14.79 11.95 -19.35
N THR A 260 13.67 12.19 -20.03
CA THR A 260 12.40 11.55 -19.67
C THR A 260 12.51 10.05 -19.94
N ALA A 261 11.94 9.23 -19.06
CA ALA A 261 11.92 7.79 -19.26
C ALA A 261 10.64 7.19 -18.68
N GLU A 262 10.30 5.99 -19.14
CA GLU A 262 9.20 5.21 -18.60
C GLU A 262 9.65 3.78 -18.33
N GLY A 263 9.03 3.17 -17.33
CA GLY A 263 9.23 1.79 -16.93
C GLY A 263 7.90 1.14 -16.62
N PHE A 264 7.83 -0.14 -16.91
CA PHE A 264 6.65 -0.98 -16.75
C PHE A 264 6.97 -2.08 -15.76
N PHE A 265 6.04 -2.35 -14.85
CA PHE A 265 6.14 -3.35 -13.80
C PHE A 265 4.88 -4.21 -13.81
N ASP A 266 5.05 -5.51 -13.62
CA ASP A 266 3.96 -6.48 -13.68
C ASP A 266 4.22 -7.67 -12.74
N ASN A 267 3.17 -8.38 -12.36
CA ASN A 267 3.19 -9.53 -11.45
C ASN A 267 4.05 -9.27 -10.21
N VAL A 268 3.80 -8.15 -9.53
CA VAL A 268 4.53 -7.80 -8.31
C VAL A 268 4.03 -8.68 -7.17
N GLU A 269 4.96 -9.39 -6.56
CA GLU A 269 4.72 -10.29 -5.44
C GLU A 269 5.57 -9.86 -4.26
N TYR A 270 5.00 -9.99 -3.06
CA TYR A 270 5.70 -9.78 -1.80
C TYR A 270 5.43 -10.97 -0.88
N SER A 271 6.49 -11.56 -0.33
CA SER A 271 6.40 -12.71 0.59
C SER A 271 7.39 -12.59 1.74
N ILE A 272 7.24 -13.43 2.76
CA ILE A 272 8.14 -13.47 3.93
C ILE A 272 8.64 -14.90 4.13
N LYS A 273 9.94 -15.07 4.39
CA LYS A 273 10.64 -16.33 4.70
C LYS A 273 11.10 -16.32 6.17
#